data_AF-A0AA43S501-F1
#
_entry.id   AF-A0AA43S501-F1
#
_cell.length_a   1.000
_cell.length_b   1.000
_cell.length_c   1.000
_cell.angle_alpha   90.00
_cell.angle_beta   90.00
_cell.angle_gamma   90.00
#
_symmetry.space_group_name_H-M   'P 1'
#
loop_
_entity.id
_entity.type
_entity.pdbx_description
1 polymer ?
#
loop_
_entity_poly.entity_id
_entity_poly.type
_entity_poly.pdbx_seq_one_letter_code
_entity_poly.pdbx_strand_id
1 'polypeptide(L)'
;MSKINHSSYLRFLNCLSAMDAKKPEKKLDAIETQLLDQVMLGYTQNREILVGDLLVLSQIGSQATLHGRIKKLDRLGYIKLVTDSVDQRRKWVQPSKKALRHYEKLSQLLEMAVAS
;
A
#
# COMPACT_ATOMS: atom_id res chain seq x y z
N MET A 1 6.78 -24.71 -24.34
CA MET A 1 6.46 -23.71 -23.29
C MET A 1 6.78 -24.35 -21.95
N SER A 2 7.84 -23.90 -21.28
CA SER A 2 8.23 -24.42 -19.97
C SER A 2 7.19 -24.01 -18.94
N LYS A 3 6.43 -24.97 -18.41
CA LYS A 3 5.52 -24.70 -17.28
C LYS A 3 6.38 -24.44 -16.05
N ILE A 4 6.15 -23.31 -15.38
CA ILE A 4 6.74 -23.03 -14.07
C ILE A 4 6.10 -23.99 -13.08
N ASN A 5 6.71 -25.16 -12.93
CA ASN A 5 6.28 -26.17 -11.99
C ASN A 5 6.83 -25.77 -10.62
N HIS A 6 5.94 -25.31 -9.73
CA HIS A 6 6.22 -25.19 -8.30
C HIS A 6 7.11 -24.00 -7.87
N SER A 7 6.69 -22.78 -8.20
CA SER A 7 7.24 -21.58 -7.55
C SER A 7 6.38 -21.20 -6.34
N SER A 8 7.01 -20.95 -5.20
CA SER A 8 6.39 -20.33 -4.01
C SER A 8 5.66 -19.04 -4.36
N TYR A 9 6.13 -18.28 -5.35
CA TYR A 9 5.48 -17.08 -5.85
C TYR A 9 4.14 -17.37 -6.55
N LEU A 10 4.04 -18.43 -7.35
CA LEU A 10 2.76 -18.82 -7.97
C LEU A 10 1.75 -19.28 -6.92
N ARG A 11 2.21 -19.95 -5.85
CA ARG A 11 1.37 -20.31 -4.71
C ARG A 11 0.86 -19.06 -3.98
N PHE A 12 1.73 -18.08 -3.78
CA PHE A 12 1.36 -16.78 -3.23
C PHE A 12 0.28 -16.08 -4.07
N LEU A 13 0.44 -16.03 -5.40
CA LEU A 13 -0.57 -15.46 -6.30
C LEU A 13 -1.92 -16.20 -6.23
N ASN A 14 -1.91 -17.53 -6.07
CA ASN A 14 -3.13 -18.31 -5.86
C ASN A 14 -3.79 -18.00 -4.52
N CYS A 15 -3.01 -17.90 -3.44
CA CYS A 15 -3.51 -17.49 -2.12
C CYS A 15 -4.10 -16.08 -2.14
N LEU A 16 -3.45 -15.15 -2.83
CA LEU A 16 -3.90 -13.76 -2.98
C LEU A 16 -5.20 -13.66 -3.78
N SER A 17 -5.31 -14.36 -4.90
CA SER A 17 -6.53 -14.38 -5.72
C SER A 17 -7.72 -15.03 -5.01
N ALA A 18 -7.49 -16.08 -4.21
CA ALA A 18 -8.52 -16.69 -3.38
C ALA A 18 -9.01 -15.76 -2.24
N MET A 19 -8.13 -14.92 -1.70
CA MET A 19 -8.51 -13.90 -0.72
C MET A 19 -9.40 -12.82 -1.34
N ASP A 20 -9.02 -12.32 -2.51
CA ASP A 20 -9.79 -11.30 -3.25
C ASP A 20 -11.19 -11.80 -3.63
N ALA A 21 -11.33 -13.08 -3.98
CA ALA A 21 -12.61 -13.68 -4.31
C ALA A 21 -13.60 -13.70 -3.13
N LYS A 22 -13.09 -13.83 -1.89
CA LYS A 22 -13.92 -13.87 -0.67
C LYS A 22 -14.34 -12.50 -0.16
N LYS A 23 -13.63 -11.44 -0.53
CA LYS A 23 -13.94 -10.07 -0.15
C LYS A 23 -13.76 -9.14 -1.35
N PRO A 24 -14.84 -8.75 -2.04
CA PRO A 24 -14.82 -7.66 -2.99
C PRO A 24 -14.72 -6.31 -2.24
N GLU A 25 -13.82 -6.20 -1.26
CA GLU A 25 -13.42 -4.90 -0.75
C GLU A 25 -12.84 -4.10 -1.94
N LYS A 26 -13.13 -2.80 -2.00
CA LYS A 26 -12.62 -1.92 -3.07
C LYS A 26 -11.12 -2.12 -3.21
N LYS A 27 -10.73 -2.78 -4.31
CA LYS A 27 -9.32 -2.97 -4.65
C LYS A 27 -8.66 -1.61 -4.77
N LEU A 28 -7.47 -1.53 -4.20
CA LEU A 28 -6.56 -0.41 -4.43
C LEU A 28 -6.14 -0.45 -5.90
N ASP A 29 -6.18 0.71 -6.55
CA ASP A 29 -5.59 0.90 -7.86
C ASP A 29 -4.07 0.70 -7.79
N ALA A 30 -3.40 0.38 -8.90
CA ALA A 30 -1.95 0.11 -8.91
C ALA A 30 -1.14 1.28 -8.30
N ILE A 31 -1.54 2.52 -8.61
CA ILE A 31 -0.94 3.74 -8.04
C ILE A 31 -1.20 3.84 -6.54
N GLU A 32 -2.39 3.44 -6.08
CA GLU A 32 -2.75 3.51 -4.66
C GLU A 32 -1.96 2.48 -3.85
N THR A 33 -1.80 1.27 -4.41
CA THR A 33 -0.94 0.23 -3.82
C THR A 33 0.49 0.71 -3.74
N GLN A 34 1.07 1.25 -4.82
CA GLN A 34 2.44 1.76 -4.80
C GLN A 34 2.64 2.92 -3.83
N LEU A 35 1.68 3.85 -3.74
CA LEU A 35 1.71 4.92 -2.74
C LEU A 35 1.67 4.37 -1.32
N LEU A 36 0.80 3.38 -1.07
CA LEU A 36 0.70 2.75 0.23
C LEU A 36 1.97 1.97 0.59
N ASP A 37 2.59 1.30 -0.37
CA ASP A 37 3.88 0.62 -0.21
C ASP A 37 4.96 1.61 0.24
N GLN A 38 5.06 2.78 -0.41
CA GLN A 38 6.03 3.82 -0.03
C GLN A 38 5.78 4.35 1.38
N VAL A 39 4.53 4.60 1.74
CA VAL A 39 4.15 5.01 3.11
C VAL A 39 4.53 3.93 4.13
N MET A 40 4.28 2.66 3.83
CA MET A 40 4.64 1.56 4.71
C MET A 40 6.15 1.38 4.86
N LEU A 41 6.91 1.49 3.77
CA LEU A 41 8.36 1.42 3.80
C LEU A 41 8.98 2.57 4.62
N GLY A 42 8.45 3.79 4.47
CA GLY A 42 8.87 4.90 5.34
C GLY A 42 8.52 4.66 6.80
N TYR A 43 7.31 4.15 7.06
CA TYR A 43 6.86 3.84 8.41
C TYR A 43 7.72 2.77 9.10
N THR A 44 8.08 1.69 8.41
CA THR A 44 8.97 0.65 8.98
C THR A 44 10.38 1.16 9.22
N GLN A 45 10.82 2.18 8.49
CA GLN A 45 12.10 2.86 8.68
C GLN A 45 12.04 3.97 9.76
N ASN A 46 10.92 4.13 10.49
CA ASN A 46 10.66 5.25 11.40
C ASN A 46 10.87 6.62 10.74
N ARG A 47 10.67 6.71 9.43
CA ARG A 47 10.77 7.95 8.67
C ARG A 47 9.39 8.58 8.53
N GLU A 48 9.30 9.86 8.88
CA GLU A 48 8.11 10.65 8.63
C GLU A 48 7.98 10.92 7.12
N ILE A 49 6.85 10.54 6.53
CA ILE A 49 6.56 10.77 5.11
C ILE A 49 5.68 12.02 4.97
N LEU A 50 6.12 13.00 4.19
CA LEU A 50 5.29 14.16 3.85
C LEU A 50 4.43 13.86 2.62
N VAL A 51 3.27 14.52 2.53
CA VAL A 51 2.48 14.55 1.29
C VAL A 51 3.32 15.09 0.14
N GLY A 52 4.18 16.08 0.40
CA GLY A 52 5.12 16.62 -0.58
C GLY A 52 6.06 15.54 -1.14
N ASP A 53 6.61 14.67 -0.29
CA ASP A 53 7.51 13.60 -0.73
C ASP A 53 6.79 12.64 -1.69
N LEU A 54 5.54 12.29 -1.37
CA LEU A 54 4.72 11.44 -2.23
C LEU A 54 4.35 12.11 -3.55
N LEU A 55 4.14 13.43 -3.56
CA LEU A 55 3.76 14.19 -4.75
C LEU A 55 4.91 14.35 -5.75
N VAL A 56 6.15 14.22 -5.31
CA VAL A 56 7.35 14.32 -6.15
C VAL A 56 7.74 12.96 -6.77
N LEU A 57 7.03 11.87 -6.42
CA LEU A 57 7.20 10.54 -6.99
C LEU A 57 6.67 10.44 -8.43
N SER A 58 7.30 11.18 -9.35
CA SER A 58 6.96 11.22 -10.77
C SER A 58 7.00 9.85 -11.46
N GLN A 59 7.76 8.90 -10.91
CA GLN A 59 7.80 7.51 -11.35
C GLN A 59 6.45 6.77 -11.17
N ILE A 60 5.62 7.22 -10.23
CA ILE A 60 4.31 6.61 -9.92
C ILE A 60 3.20 7.32 -10.71
N GLY A 61 3.32 8.62 -10.94
CA GLY A 61 2.37 9.38 -11.75
C GLY A 61 2.54 10.88 -11.67
N SER A 62 1.65 11.61 -12.36
CA SER A 62 1.65 13.08 -12.30
C SER A 62 1.22 13.59 -10.92
N GLN A 63 1.70 14.77 -10.52
CA GLN A 63 1.36 15.38 -9.23
C GLN A 63 -0.16 15.46 -8.99
N ALA A 64 -0.95 15.81 -10.02
CA ALA A 64 -2.41 15.88 -9.93
C ALA A 64 -3.03 14.49 -9.68
N THR A 65 -2.51 13.46 -10.36
CA THR A 65 -2.93 12.06 -10.17
C THR A 65 -2.63 11.59 -8.75
N LEU A 66 -1.40 11.81 -8.28
CA LEU A 66 -0.95 11.39 -6.95
C LEU A 66 -1.76 12.08 -5.86
N HIS A 67 -2.00 13.39 -5.97
CA HIS A 67 -2.84 14.11 -5.02
C HIS A 67 -4.26 13.53 -4.93
N GLY A 68 -4.87 13.21 -6.08
CA GLY A 68 -6.17 12.57 -6.13
C GLY A 68 -6.18 11.17 -5.50
N ARG A 69 -5.11 10.40 -5.68
CA ARG A 69 -4.97 9.03 -5.12
C ARG A 69 -4.66 9.03 -3.64
N ILE A 70 -3.84 9.95 -3.13
CA ILE A 70 -3.61 10.16 -1.70
C ILE A 70 -4.93 10.47 -0.99
N LYS A 71 -5.72 11.42 -1.53
CA LYS A 71 -7.05 11.73 -0.97
C LYS A 71 -8.01 10.53 -1.01
N LYS A 72 -7.91 9.68 -2.05
CA LYS A 72 -8.70 8.44 -2.13
C LYS A 72 -8.24 7.42 -1.09
N LEU A 73 -6.94 7.24 -0.86
CA LEU A 73 -6.38 6.38 0.19
C LEU A 73 -6.83 6.82 1.59
N ASP A 74 -6.86 8.12 1.85
CA ASP A 74 -7.36 8.71 3.10
C ASP A 74 -8.85 8.40 3.28
N ARG A 75 -9.66 8.62 2.23
CA ARG A 75 -11.10 8.28 2.23
C ARG A 75 -11.37 6.77 2.38
N LEU A 76 -10.49 5.92 1.84
CA LEU A 76 -10.58 4.47 2.02
C LEU A 76 -10.13 4.01 3.42
N GLY A 77 -9.56 4.92 4.21
CA GLY A 77 -9.08 4.70 5.56
C GLY A 77 -7.77 3.93 5.62
N TYR A 78 -6.96 3.92 4.55
CA TYR A 78 -5.64 3.26 4.54
C TYR A 78 -4.54 4.17 5.06
N ILE A 79 -4.63 5.47 4.80
CA ILE A 79 -3.71 6.47 5.34
C ILE A 79 -4.47 7.47 6.19
N LYS A 80 -3.74 8.20 7.02
CA LYS A 80 -4.22 9.34 7.78
C LYS A 80 -3.33 10.53 7.48
N LEU A 81 -3.95 11.61 7.01
CA LEU A 81 -3.27 12.88 6.81
C LEU A 81 -3.25 13.65 8.13
N VAL A 82 -2.05 13.88 8.68
CA VAL A 82 -1.86 14.66 9.90
C VAL A 82 -1.25 15.99 9.50
N THR A 83 -1.93 17.09 9.83
CA THR A 83 -1.38 18.43 9.59
C THR A 83 -0.59 18.83 10.82
N ASP A 84 0.60 19.38 10.62
CA ASP A 84 1.41 19.91 11.71
C ASP A 84 0.70 21.12 12.34
N SER A 85 0.68 21.17 13.68
CA SER A 85 0.08 22.28 14.42
C SER A 85 0.95 23.55 14.38
N VAL A 86 2.24 23.41 14.07
CA VAL A 86 3.20 24.51 14.00
C VAL A 86 3.34 25.04 12.57
N ASP A 87 3.28 24.16 11.57
CA ASP A 87 3.33 24.55 10.15
C ASP A 87 2.21 23.86 9.36
N GLN A 88 1.08 24.56 9.19
CA GLN A 88 -0.08 24.06 8.44
C GLN A 88 0.23 23.70 6.97
N ARG A 89 1.41 24.08 6.45
CA ARG A 89 1.87 23.72 5.12
C ARG A 89 2.49 22.32 5.07
N ARG A 90 2.89 21.74 6.20
CA ARG A 90 3.44 20.39 6.29
C ARG A 90 2.34 19.40 6.68
N LYS A 91 1.99 18.55 5.72
CA LYS A 91 1.07 17.43 5.92
C LYS A 91 1.86 16.15 5.91
N TRP A 92 1.78 15.42 7.01
CA TRP A 92 2.38 14.11 7.20
C TRP A 92 1.38 13.03 6.81
N VAL A 93 1.90 11.93 6.29
CA VAL A 93 1.12 10.75 5.93
C VAL A 93 1.50 9.62 6.87
N GLN A 94 0.52 9.14 7.63
CA GLN A 94 0.70 7.99 8.52
C GLN A 94 -0.16 6.82 8.03
N PRO A 95 0.38 5.59 7.98
CA PRO A 95 -0.46 4.43 7.71
C PRO A 95 -1.48 4.24 8.84
N SER A 96 -2.70 3.87 8.47
CA SER A 96 -3.73 3.55 9.45
C SER A 96 -3.62 2.09 9.91
N LYS A 97 -4.35 1.74 10.98
CA LYS A 97 -4.52 0.35 11.42
C LYS A 97 -5.06 -0.57 10.31
N LYS A 98 -5.85 -0.03 9.37
CA LYS A 98 -6.38 -0.80 8.25
C LYS A 98 -5.28 -1.17 7.27
N ALA A 99 -4.36 -0.24 6.98
CA ALA A 99 -3.23 -0.54 6.14
C ALA A 99 -2.29 -1.55 6.80
N LEU A 100 -1.99 -1.41 8.10
CA LEU A 100 -1.17 -2.40 8.81
C LEU A 100 -1.76 -3.81 8.70
N ARG A 101 -3.06 -3.96 8.99
CA ARG A 101 -3.79 -5.23 8.82
C ARG A 101 -3.79 -5.76 7.39
N HIS A 102 -3.71 -4.89 6.39
CA HIS A 102 -3.61 -5.30 4.99
C HIS A 102 -2.26 -5.97 4.73
N TYR A 103 -1.16 -5.35 5.14
CA TYR A 103 0.19 -5.93 4.98
C TYR A 103 0.44 -7.15 5.86
N GLU A 104 -0.12 -7.19 7.07
CA GLU A 104 -0.07 -8.40 7.92
C GLU A 104 -0.70 -9.61 7.21
N LYS A 105 -1.85 -9.42 6.56
CA LYS A 105 -2.49 -10.48 5.77
C LYS A 105 -1.64 -10.88 4.57
N LEU A 106 -1.04 -9.92 3.88
CA LEU A 106 -0.13 -10.21 2.76
C LEU A 106 1.07 -11.04 3.25
N SER A 107 1.66 -10.70 4.40
CA SER A 107 2.73 -11.47 5.03
C SER A 107 2.28 -12.89 5.34
N GLN A 108 1.11 -13.06 5.96
CA GLN A 108 0.57 -14.37 6.27
C GLN A 108 0.37 -15.24 5.01
N LEU A 109 -0.15 -14.67 3.93
CA LEU A 109 -0.31 -15.39 2.66
C LEU A 109 1.05 -15.79 2.05
N LEU A 110 2.05 -14.92 2.17
CA LEU A 110 3.42 -15.21 1.72
C LEU A 110 4.03 -16.35 2.52
N GLU A 111 3.94 -16.30 3.86
CA GLU A 111 4.42 -17.34 4.76
C GLU A 111 3.76 -18.69 4.46
N MET A 112 2.43 -18.71 4.29
CA MET A 112 1.69 -19.92 3.89
C MET A 112 2.19 -20.49 2.56
N ALA A 113 2.45 -19.63 1.58
CA ALA A 113 2.90 -20.04 0.26
C ALA A 113 4.35 -20.57 0.24
N VAL A 114 5.20 -20.07 1.14
CA VAL A 114 6.60 -20.48 1.29
C VAL A 114 6.75 -21.73 2.16
N ALA A 115 5.92 -21.88 3.20
CA ALA A 115 5.95 -23.05 4.10
C ALA A 115 5.39 -24.33 3.46
N SER A 116 4.73 -24.21 2.30
CA SER A 116 4.17 -25.33 1.54
C SER A 116 5.18 -26.01 0.63
#